data_AF-A0A7R9ZWR5-F1
#
_entry.id   AF-A0A7R9ZWR5-F1
#
_cell.length_a   1.000
_cell.length_b   1.000
_cell.length_c   1.000
_cell.angle_alpha   90.00
_cell.angle_beta   90.00
_cell.angle_gamma   90.00
#
_symmetry.space_group_name_H-M   'P 1'
#
loop_
_entity.id
_entity.type
_entity.pdbx_description
1 polymer ?
#
loop_
_entity_poly.entity_id
_entity_poly.type
_entity_poly.pdbx_seq_one_letter_code
_entity_poly.pdbx_strand_id
1 'polypeptide(L)'
;RDGKNPKTMLKYPIPTEDVMRNKARAATAWLNEFKEKTLSFPEYESFVTGQQSLGDMSNFQRVQKRLNCAPFASYIQRFSYVYVDGGLIPSEVFQIREERTGRCLERAPREKNPHGIVLSPCAGSGAAGGVPELQLWHLGNRDRSKQGAPCCSGLMNWNFLQCLDAPALGTHVQTFECDVAGYNSGQTFELENGGQIAWNGRQGCLMPEEPQIGDAGHSAVEACGTKVQAVNADSSAFRLRSGIPGQNDGACAAAVSDGTAQSGWRLLFQECNMANAQQVFHAKPMLDGLQVQVGVSGFCLDAASGTQLLVYPCYDASIANQ
;
A
#
# COMPACT_ATOMS: atom_id res chain seq x y z
N ARG A 1 -15.80 -20.88 10.66
CA ARG A 1 -16.15 -22.32 10.81
C ARG A 1 -14.84 -23.08 10.84
N ASP A 2 -14.63 -23.94 11.82
CA ASP A 2 -13.43 -24.78 11.85
C ASP A 2 -13.62 -25.97 10.90
N GLY A 3 -12.86 -25.98 9.80
CA GLY A 3 -12.88 -27.06 8.82
C GLY A 3 -12.29 -28.36 9.32
N LYS A 4 -11.58 -28.34 10.46
CA LYS A 4 -10.96 -29.51 11.09
C LYS A 4 -11.87 -30.19 12.12
N ASN A 5 -12.97 -29.55 12.52
CA ASN A 5 -13.92 -30.12 13.46
C ASN A 5 -15.01 -30.91 12.71
N PRO A 6 -15.09 -32.25 12.85
CA PRO A 6 -16.06 -33.08 12.12
C PRO A 6 -17.52 -32.71 12.38
N LYS A 7 -17.82 -32.07 13.53
CA LYS A 7 -19.17 -31.64 13.88
C LYS A 7 -19.61 -30.39 13.10
N THR A 8 -18.67 -29.59 12.62
CA THR A 8 -18.94 -28.35 11.87
C THR A 8 -18.54 -28.43 10.40
N MET A 9 -17.99 -29.57 9.97
CA MET A 9 -17.66 -29.84 8.58
C MET A 9 -18.94 -29.99 7.75
N LEU A 10 -18.94 -29.36 6.58
CA LEU A 10 -19.99 -29.57 5.58
C LEU A 10 -19.99 -31.05 5.18
N LYS A 11 -21.12 -31.73 5.39
CA LYS A 11 -21.28 -33.15 5.04
C LYS A 11 -21.61 -33.35 3.55
N TYR A 12 -21.83 -32.28 2.81
CA TYR A 12 -22.13 -32.29 1.38
C TYR A 12 -21.64 -31.00 0.72
N PRO A 13 -21.18 -31.05 -0.54
CA PRO A 13 -20.86 -29.85 -1.30
C PRO A 13 -22.15 -29.10 -1.63
N ILE A 14 -22.12 -27.78 -1.52
CA ILE A 14 -23.20 -26.90 -1.97
C ILE A 14 -22.66 -26.16 -3.19
N PRO A 15 -23.32 -26.25 -4.37
CA PRO A 15 -22.92 -25.48 -5.54
C PRO A 15 -22.85 -23.99 -5.22
N THR A 16 -21.84 -23.30 -5.74
CA THR A 16 -21.67 -21.84 -5.54
C THR A 16 -22.93 -21.08 -5.97
N GLU A 17 -23.56 -21.48 -7.07
CA GLU A 17 -24.82 -20.91 -7.53
C GLU A 17 -25.95 -20.98 -6.50
N ASP A 18 -26.08 -22.11 -5.79
CA ASP A 18 -27.13 -22.25 -4.76
C ASP A 18 -26.84 -21.36 -3.56
N VAL A 19 -25.56 -21.19 -3.20
CA VAL A 19 -25.16 -20.24 -2.15
C VAL A 19 -25.54 -18.81 -2.58
N MET A 20 -25.22 -18.42 -3.82
CA MET A 20 -25.53 -17.08 -4.34
C MET A 20 -27.03 -16.86 -4.46
N ARG A 21 -27.79 -17.85 -4.95
CA ARG A 21 -29.26 -17.82 -5.00
C ARG A 21 -29.87 -17.65 -3.61
N ASN A 22 -29.38 -18.39 -2.62
CA ASN A 22 -29.86 -18.28 -1.24
C ASN A 22 -29.58 -16.89 -0.65
N LYS A 23 -28.40 -16.32 -0.90
CA LYS A 23 -28.07 -14.93 -0.51
C LYS A 23 -29.00 -13.93 -1.20
N ALA A 24 -29.21 -14.06 -2.51
CA ALA A 24 -30.08 -13.17 -3.27
C ALA A 24 -31.56 -13.26 -2.83
N ARG A 25 -32.05 -14.46 -2.50
CA ARG A 25 -33.37 -14.68 -1.89
C ARG A 25 -33.46 -13.98 -0.53
N ALA A 26 -32.45 -14.15 0.32
CA ALA A 26 -32.42 -13.50 1.63
C ALA A 26 -32.40 -11.97 1.51
N ALA A 27 -31.55 -11.42 0.62
CA ALA A 27 -31.48 -9.99 0.35
C ALA A 27 -32.84 -9.45 -0.12
N THR A 28 -33.44 -10.12 -1.10
CA THR A 28 -34.72 -9.72 -1.69
C THR A 28 -35.88 -9.81 -0.70
N ALA A 29 -35.88 -10.82 0.16
CA ALA A 29 -36.89 -10.98 1.19
C ALA A 29 -36.75 -9.91 2.27
N TRP A 30 -35.55 -9.68 2.81
CA TRP A 30 -35.38 -9.02 4.10
C TRP A 30 -34.77 -7.62 4.07
N LEU A 31 -34.13 -7.20 2.98
CA LEU A 31 -33.39 -5.93 2.95
C LEU A 31 -34.19 -4.76 2.36
N ASN A 32 -35.48 -4.96 2.04
CA ASN A 32 -36.34 -3.92 1.47
C ASN A 32 -35.67 -3.16 0.31
N GLU A 33 -35.53 -1.84 0.40
CA GLU A 33 -34.85 -0.96 -0.57
C GLU A 33 -33.34 -1.22 -0.66
N PHE A 34 -32.69 -1.68 0.42
CA PHE A 34 -31.24 -1.93 0.46
C PHE A 34 -30.82 -3.17 -0.36
N LYS A 35 -31.78 -3.99 -0.80
CA LYS A 35 -31.48 -5.13 -1.67
C LYS A 35 -30.86 -4.67 -3.00
N GLU A 36 -31.18 -3.47 -3.49
CA GLU A 36 -30.68 -2.97 -4.77
C GLU A 36 -29.15 -2.87 -4.77
N LYS A 37 -28.56 -2.33 -3.70
CA LYS A 37 -27.11 -2.30 -3.54
C LYS A 37 -26.50 -3.70 -3.43
N THR A 38 -27.18 -4.63 -2.75
CA THR A 38 -26.69 -6.02 -2.66
C THR A 38 -26.73 -6.70 -4.03
N LEU A 39 -27.77 -6.44 -4.82
CA LEU A 39 -27.94 -7.04 -6.14
C LEU A 39 -27.14 -6.31 -7.24
N SER A 40 -26.50 -5.18 -6.95
CA SER A 40 -25.63 -4.49 -7.89
C SER A 40 -24.25 -5.14 -8.04
N PHE A 41 -23.87 -6.07 -7.15
CA PHE A 41 -22.59 -6.77 -7.27
C PHE A 41 -22.63 -7.77 -8.44
N PRO A 42 -21.55 -7.90 -9.25
CA PRO A 42 -21.54 -8.72 -10.46
C PRO A 42 -21.96 -10.18 -10.24
N GLU A 43 -21.63 -10.72 -9.07
CA GLU A 43 -22.00 -12.08 -8.65
C GLU A 43 -23.52 -12.35 -8.56
N TYR A 44 -24.37 -11.31 -8.62
CA TYR A 44 -25.83 -11.43 -8.65
C TYR A 44 -26.46 -11.07 -9.99
N GLU A 45 -25.67 -10.68 -11.01
CA GLU A 45 -26.17 -10.18 -12.29
C GLU A 45 -27.12 -11.16 -12.99
N SER A 46 -26.84 -12.45 -12.93
CA SER A 46 -27.69 -13.50 -13.52
C SER A 46 -29.11 -13.52 -12.93
N PHE A 47 -29.26 -13.19 -11.64
CA PHE A 47 -30.57 -13.12 -10.98
C PHE A 47 -31.31 -11.83 -11.28
N VAL A 48 -30.59 -10.73 -11.50
CA VAL A 48 -31.16 -9.41 -11.84
C VAL A 48 -31.63 -9.37 -13.29
N THR A 49 -30.84 -9.92 -14.21
CA THR A 49 -31.16 -10.00 -15.65
C THR A 49 -32.21 -11.05 -15.98
N GLY A 50 -32.60 -11.88 -15.01
CA GLY A 50 -33.58 -12.95 -15.19
C GLY A 50 -33.03 -14.20 -15.87
N GLN A 51 -31.73 -14.29 -16.13
CA GLN A 51 -31.08 -15.52 -16.61
C GLN A 51 -31.23 -16.67 -15.61
N GLN A 52 -31.24 -16.35 -14.31
CA GLN A 52 -31.47 -17.28 -13.23
C GLN A 52 -32.68 -16.86 -12.39
N SER A 53 -33.54 -17.82 -12.08
CA SER A 53 -34.70 -17.58 -11.23
C SER A 53 -34.32 -17.61 -9.75
N LEU A 54 -34.81 -16.64 -8.99
CA LEU A 54 -34.81 -16.70 -7.53
C LEU A 54 -35.83 -17.72 -6.99
N GLY A 55 -36.74 -18.23 -7.82
CA GLY A 55 -37.86 -19.07 -7.44
C GLY A 55 -39.00 -18.28 -6.77
N ASP A 56 -40.00 -19.00 -6.23
CA ASP A 56 -41.12 -18.36 -5.55
C ASP A 56 -40.67 -17.71 -4.22
N MET A 57 -41.02 -16.43 -4.08
CA MET A 57 -40.73 -15.56 -2.93
C MET A 57 -41.98 -15.24 -2.10
N SER A 58 -43.17 -15.69 -2.53
CA SER A 58 -44.46 -15.42 -1.88
C SER A 58 -44.49 -15.86 -0.42
N ASN A 59 -43.81 -16.96 -0.10
CA ASN A 59 -43.76 -17.48 1.26
C ASN A 59 -43.09 -16.52 2.24
N PHE A 60 -42.03 -15.81 1.83
CA PHE A 60 -41.38 -14.81 2.69
C PHE A 60 -42.32 -13.65 2.99
N GLN A 61 -43.06 -13.17 1.98
CA GLN A 61 -44.05 -12.11 2.17
C GLN A 61 -45.17 -12.52 3.13
N ARG A 62 -45.66 -13.76 3.03
CA ARG A 62 -46.66 -14.30 3.98
C ARG A 62 -46.10 -14.35 5.40
N VAL A 63 -44.86 -14.80 5.58
CA VAL A 63 -44.21 -14.86 6.89
C VAL A 63 -44.02 -13.46 7.47
N GLN A 64 -43.53 -12.50 6.68
CA GLN A 64 -43.35 -11.11 7.12
C GLN A 64 -44.66 -10.46 7.56
N LYS A 65 -45.73 -10.63 6.78
CA LYS A 65 -47.06 -10.14 7.13
C LYS A 65 -47.60 -10.79 8.39
N ARG A 66 -47.51 -12.12 8.50
CA ARG A 66 -48.00 -12.87 9.66
C ARG A 66 -47.26 -12.52 10.96
N LEU A 67 -45.95 -12.29 10.89
CA LEU A 67 -45.12 -11.93 12.04
C LEU A 67 -45.05 -10.42 12.29
N ASN A 68 -45.72 -9.61 11.48
CA ASN A 68 -45.69 -8.15 11.55
C ASN A 68 -44.25 -7.58 11.62
N CYS A 69 -43.37 -8.07 10.72
CA CYS A 69 -41.97 -7.66 10.71
C CYS A 69 -41.81 -6.18 10.35
N ALA A 70 -40.92 -5.48 11.05
CA ALA A 70 -40.49 -4.12 10.70
C ALA A 70 -39.60 -4.14 9.43
N PRO A 71 -39.54 -3.03 8.67
CA PRO A 71 -38.64 -2.90 7.53
C PRO A 71 -37.17 -2.89 7.96
N PHE A 72 -36.25 -3.23 7.06
CA PHE A 72 -34.82 -3.29 7.33
C PHE A 72 -34.22 -1.97 7.83
N ALA A 73 -34.76 -0.83 7.40
CA ALA A 73 -34.38 0.48 7.94
C ALA A 73 -34.52 0.56 9.48
N SER A 74 -35.53 -0.10 10.05
CA SER A 74 -35.71 -0.18 11.51
C SER A 74 -34.59 -0.98 12.18
N TYR A 75 -34.07 -2.03 11.52
CA TYR A 75 -32.90 -2.77 11.99
C TYR A 75 -31.65 -1.88 11.97
N ILE A 76 -31.39 -1.17 10.87
CA ILE A 76 -30.26 -0.25 10.76
C ILE A 76 -30.34 0.86 11.81
N GLN A 77 -31.52 1.44 12.03
CA GLN A 77 -31.74 2.46 13.05
C GLN A 77 -31.51 1.92 14.46
N ARG A 78 -32.01 0.71 14.77
CA ARG A 78 -31.81 0.07 16.07
C ARG A 78 -30.32 -0.19 16.37
N PHE A 79 -29.55 -0.51 15.33
CA PHE A 79 -28.11 -0.74 15.40
C PHE A 79 -27.31 0.42 14.80
N SER A 80 -27.85 1.65 14.87
CA SER A 80 -27.19 2.84 14.31
C SER A 80 -25.82 3.05 14.92
N TYR A 81 -25.63 2.68 16.19
CA TYR A 81 -24.34 2.76 16.86
C TYR A 81 -23.23 1.88 16.26
N VAL A 82 -23.60 0.87 15.46
CA VAL A 82 -22.67 0.03 14.70
C VAL A 82 -22.50 0.57 13.29
N TYR A 83 -23.62 0.82 12.61
CA TYR A 83 -23.60 1.12 11.19
C TYR A 83 -23.35 2.60 10.88
N VAL A 84 -23.99 3.50 11.62
CA VAL A 84 -23.91 4.95 11.42
C VAL A 84 -22.81 5.55 12.29
N ASP A 85 -22.83 5.31 13.60
CA ASP A 85 -21.82 5.88 14.51
C ASP A 85 -20.43 5.25 14.29
N GLY A 86 -20.38 4.00 13.80
CA GLY A 86 -19.13 3.34 13.38
C GLY A 86 -18.66 3.73 11.98
N GLY A 87 -19.47 4.49 11.23
CA GLY A 87 -19.15 4.96 9.87
C GLY A 87 -19.19 3.88 8.79
N LEU A 88 -19.86 2.74 9.01
CA LEU A 88 -20.06 1.71 7.98
C LEU A 88 -21.07 2.15 6.89
N ILE A 89 -21.96 3.07 7.24
CA ILE A 89 -22.84 3.77 6.31
C ILE A 89 -22.41 5.25 6.35
N PRO A 90 -21.40 5.62 5.54
CA PRO A 90 -20.89 6.99 5.55
C PRO A 90 -21.87 7.95 4.88
N SER A 91 -21.84 9.21 5.30
CA SER A 91 -22.56 10.31 4.63
C SER A 91 -21.94 10.68 3.29
N GLU A 92 -20.63 10.46 3.14
CA GLU A 92 -19.85 10.82 1.97
C GLU A 92 -18.72 9.83 1.73
N VAL A 93 -18.39 9.65 0.45
CA VAL A 93 -17.24 8.84 0.00
C VAL A 93 -16.44 9.73 -0.95
N PHE A 94 -15.13 9.81 -0.74
CA PHE A 94 -14.26 10.75 -1.43
C PHE A 94 -12.89 10.16 -1.75
N GLN A 95 -12.15 10.82 -2.63
CA GLN A 95 -10.72 10.58 -2.85
C GLN A 95 -9.91 11.58 -2.02
N ILE A 96 -8.72 11.18 -1.60
CA ILE A 96 -7.77 12.07 -0.90
C ILE A 96 -6.63 12.36 -1.87
N ARG A 97 -6.53 13.61 -2.31
CA ARG A 97 -5.51 14.07 -3.23
C ARG A 97 -4.45 14.85 -2.48
N GLU A 98 -3.20 14.44 -2.65
CA GLU A 98 -2.03 15.15 -2.15
C GLU A 98 -1.73 16.35 -3.06
N GLU A 99 -1.57 17.53 -2.46
CA GLU A 99 -1.55 18.79 -3.21
C GLU A 99 -0.31 18.97 -4.09
N ARG A 100 0.88 18.55 -3.62
CA ARG A 100 2.16 18.83 -4.30
C ARG A 100 2.35 18.00 -5.57
N THR A 101 2.09 16.70 -5.48
CA THR A 101 2.25 15.72 -6.56
C THR A 101 0.96 15.54 -7.35
N GLY A 102 -0.17 15.97 -6.79
CA GLY A 102 -1.49 15.79 -7.39
C GLY A 102 -1.97 14.34 -7.41
N ARG A 103 -1.28 13.42 -6.71
CA ARG A 103 -1.60 11.99 -6.62
C ARG A 103 -2.64 11.71 -5.54
N CYS A 104 -3.32 10.58 -5.65
CA CYS A 104 -4.35 10.16 -4.72
C CYS A 104 -3.88 9.03 -3.79
N LEU A 105 -4.39 9.04 -2.57
CA LEU A 105 -4.18 7.99 -1.59
C LEU A 105 -4.86 6.69 -2.06
N GLU A 106 -4.08 5.62 -2.19
CA GLU A 106 -4.56 4.32 -2.64
C GLU A 106 -4.13 3.21 -1.68
N ARG A 107 -5.05 2.30 -1.38
CA ARG A 107 -4.72 1.04 -0.70
C ARG A 107 -3.97 0.14 -1.68
N ALA A 108 -2.75 -0.25 -1.33
CA ALA A 108 -1.95 -1.23 -2.06
C ALA A 108 -2.16 -2.64 -1.45
N PRO A 109 -3.00 -3.51 -2.05
CA PRO A 109 -3.30 -4.80 -1.48
C PRO A 109 -2.05 -5.69 -1.40
N ARG A 110 -1.96 -6.46 -0.32
CA ARG A 110 -0.93 -7.48 -0.09
C ARG A 110 -1.63 -8.82 0.15
N GLU A 111 -0.92 -9.93 -0.05
CA GLU A 111 -1.47 -11.27 0.21
C GLU A 111 -1.95 -11.44 1.65
N LYS A 112 -1.27 -10.79 2.60
CA LYS A 112 -1.62 -10.78 4.03
C LYS A 112 -1.69 -9.35 4.55
N ASN A 113 -2.51 -9.14 5.57
CA ASN A 113 -2.52 -7.91 6.35
C ASN A 113 -1.17 -7.74 7.08
N PRO A 114 -0.74 -6.50 7.34
CA PRO A 114 -1.38 -5.22 6.95
C PRO A 114 -1.16 -4.88 5.46
N HIS A 115 -2.14 -4.23 4.83
CA HIS A 115 -1.98 -3.75 3.45
C HIS A 115 -1.22 -2.42 3.41
N GLY A 116 -0.51 -2.18 2.30
CA GLY A 116 0.23 -0.94 2.13
C GLY A 116 -0.68 0.23 1.75
N ILE A 117 -0.13 1.43 1.86
CA ILE A 117 -0.69 2.67 1.34
C ILE A 117 0.32 3.30 0.40
N VAL A 118 -0.15 3.79 -0.74
CA VAL A 118 0.69 4.45 -1.75
C VAL A 118 0.01 5.70 -2.28
N LEU A 119 0.79 6.59 -2.89
CA LEU A 119 0.27 7.67 -3.73
C LEU A 119 0.34 7.26 -5.20
N SER A 120 -0.83 7.11 -5.83
CA SER A 120 -0.99 6.73 -7.23
C SER A 120 -1.65 7.84 -8.04
N PRO A 121 -1.63 7.82 -9.38
CA PRO A 121 -2.41 8.76 -10.18
C PRO A 121 -3.89 8.72 -9.79
N CYS A 122 -4.50 9.90 -9.56
CA CYS A 122 -5.92 9.99 -9.27
C CYS A 122 -6.74 9.46 -10.45
N ALA A 123 -7.60 8.47 -10.18
CA ALA A 123 -8.53 7.96 -11.18
C ALA A 123 -9.80 8.82 -11.27
N GLY A 124 -10.58 8.64 -12.34
CA GLY A 124 -11.86 9.32 -12.52
C GLY A 124 -11.79 10.74 -13.06
N SER A 125 -10.61 11.27 -13.37
CA SER A 125 -10.43 12.60 -13.98
C SER A 125 -10.69 12.63 -15.50
N GLY A 126 -11.32 11.58 -16.08
CA GLY A 126 -11.58 11.44 -17.51
C GLY A 126 -12.94 10.79 -17.82
N ALA A 127 -13.46 11.03 -19.03
CA ALA A 127 -14.85 10.76 -19.43
C ALA A 127 -15.31 9.28 -19.48
N ALA A 128 -14.49 8.30 -19.11
CA ALA A 128 -14.78 6.89 -19.37
C ALA A 128 -14.41 5.89 -18.26
N GLY A 129 -14.05 6.32 -17.05
CA GLY A 129 -13.71 5.41 -15.97
C GLY A 129 -14.22 5.88 -14.61
N GLY A 130 -14.87 4.98 -13.86
CA GLY A 130 -15.18 5.23 -12.44
C GLY A 130 -13.91 5.28 -11.59
N VAL A 131 -14.04 5.82 -10.38
CA VAL A 131 -12.95 5.80 -9.39
C VAL A 131 -12.83 4.37 -8.81
N PRO A 132 -11.64 3.73 -8.84
CA PRO A 132 -11.42 2.44 -8.19
C PRO A 132 -11.69 2.51 -6.69
N GLU A 133 -12.31 1.47 -6.14
CA GLU A 133 -12.62 1.41 -4.70
C GLU A 133 -11.36 1.51 -3.81
N LEU A 134 -10.18 1.16 -4.34
CA LEU A 134 -8.91 1.30 -3.65
C LEU A 134 -8.50 2.76 -3.37
N GLN A 135 -9.05 3.71 -4.13
CA GLN A 135 -8.82 5.16 -3.93
C GLN A 135 -10.00 5.85 -3.23
N LEU A 136 -11.07 5.12 -2.91
CA LEU A 136 -12.23 5.66 -2.24
C LEU A 136 -12.11 5.47 -0.72
N TRP A 137 -12.33 6.57 -0.01
CA TRP A 137 -12.23 6.65 1.43
C TRP A 137 -13.48 7.31 2.00
N HIS A 138 -13.73 7.07 3.28
CA HIS A 138 -14.73 7.79 4.04
C HIS A 138 -14.31 7.87 5.49
N LEU A 139 -14.91 8.80 6.22
CA LEU A 139 -14.76 8.86 7.66
C LEU A 139 -15.38 7.62 8.32
N GLY A 140 -14.72 7.08 9.34
CA GLY A 140 -15.12 5.85 10.02
C GLY A 140 -14.73 5.85 11.51
N ASN A 141 -15.08 4.78 12.21
CA ASN A 141 -14.85 4.56 13.64
C ASN A 141 -15.58 5.55 14.55
N ARG A 142 -16.00 5.08 15.73
CA ARG A 142 -16.61 5.96 16.73
C ARG A 142 -15.60 6.93 17.33
N ASP A 143 -15.99 8.18 17.50
CA ASP A 143 -15.17 9.19 18.17
C ASP A 143 -15.45 9.24 19.67
N ARG A 144 -14.65 8.47 20.42
CA ARG A 144 -14.75 8.38 21.88
C ARG A 144 -14.42 9.67 22.61
N SER A 145 -13.82 10.67 21.95
CA SER A 145 -13.58 11.98 22.54
C SER A 145 -14.85 12.82 22.67
N LYS A 146 -15.90 12.50 21.89
CA LYS A 146 -17.18 13.20 21.87
C LYS A 146 -18.25 12.46 22.68
N GLN A 147 -19.17 13.22 23.29
CA GLN A 147 -20.29 12.66 24.04
C GLN A 147 -21.17 11.78 23.13
N GLY A 148 -21.50 10.57 23.57
CA GLY A 148 -22.26 9.58 22.79
C GLY A 148 -21.41 8.78 21.80
N ALA A 149 -20.12 9.13 21.65
CA ALA A 149 -19.20 8.56 20.69
C ALA A 149 -19.77 8.44 19.26
N PRO A 150 -20.25 9.56 18.67
CA PRO A 150 -20.69 9.59 17.28
C PRO A 150 -19.50 9.33 16.34
N CYS A 151 -19.79 9.09 15.06
CA CYS A 151 -18.76 9.09 14.04
C CYS A 151 -18.20 10.54 13.87
N CYS A 152 -16.94 10.77 13.55
CA CYS A 152 -15.91 9.80 13.18
C CYS A 152 -14.54 10.15 13.75
N SER A 153 -13.73 9.15 14.08
CA SER A 153 -12.35 9.32 14.55
C SER A 153 -11.29 8.77 13.60
N GLY A 154 -11.65 7.99 12.59
CA GLY A 154 -10.71 7.34 11.68
C GLY A 154 -11.06 7.50 10.21
N LEU A 155 -10.18 6.98 9.36
CA LEU A 155 -10.31 7.04 7.91
C LEU A 155 -10.34 5.61 7.34
N MET A 156 -11.46 5.25 6.73
CA MET A 156 -11.76 3.89 6.26
C MET A 156 -11.73 3.81 4.74
N ASN A 157 -11.12 2.75 4.21
CA ASN A 157 -11.18 2.43 2.78
C ASN A 157 -12.55 1.84 2.44
N TRP A 158 -13.21 2.44 1.46
CA TRP A 158 -14.56 2.11 1.03
C TRP A 158 -14.69 0.63 0.64
N ASN A 159 -15.70 -0.06 1.17
CA ASN A 159 -16.01 -1.49 0.94
C ASN A 159 -15.00 -2.53 1.46
N PHE A 160 -13.90 -2.15 2.12
CA PHE A 160 -12.89 -3.12 2.60
C PHE A 160 -12.90 -3.37 4.11
N LEU A 161 -13.62 -2.59 4.92
CA LEU A 161 -13.54 -2.61 6.40
C LEU A 161 -12.07 -2.53 6.88
N GLN A 162 -11.28 -1.73 6.17
CA GLN A 162 -9.87 -1.49 6.45
C GLN A 162 -9.70 -0.01 6.76
N CYS A 163 -9.07 0.30 7.88
CA CYS A 163 -8.83 1.67 8.34
C CYS A 163 -7.35 1.99 8.19
N LEU A 164 -7.03 3.26 7.94
CA LEU A 164 -5.66 3.73 8.14
C LEU A 164 -5.23 3.41 9.56
N ASP A 165 -4.01 2.91 9.70
CA ASP A 165 -3.41 2.51 10.96
C ASP A 165 -1.95 2.95 10.98
N ALA A 166 -1.56 3.64 12.05
CA ALA A 166 -0.18 3.98 12.36
C ALA A 166 0.06 3.66 13.84
N PRO A 167 0.82 2.60 14.17
CA PRO A 167 0.98 2.15 15.56
C PRO A 167 1.81 3.12 16.40
N ALA A 168 2.66 3.95 15.77
CA ALA A 168 3.46 4.95 16.45
C ALA A 168 3.80 6.15 15.54
N LEU A 169 4.24 7.25 16.15
CA LEU A 169 4.74 8.39 15.41
C LEU A 169 5.99 8.00 14.59
N GLY A 170 6.05 8.44 13.34
CA GLY A 170 7.18 8.19 12.43
C GLY A 170 7.16 6.82 11.73
N THR A 171 6.13 6.00 11.93
CA THR A 171 5.96 4.75 11.16
C THR A 171 5.23 4.99 9.85
N HIS A 172 5.51 4.18 8.82
CA HIS A 172 4.69 4.19 7.61
C HIS A 172 3.25 3.82 7.92
N VAL A 173 2.32 4.57 7.32
CA VAL A 173 0.90 4.28 7.44
C VAL A 173 0.53 3.09 6.57
N GLN A 174 -0.29 2.22 7.13
CA GLN A 174 -0.78 1.01 6.50
C GLN A 174 -2.30 0.93 6.69
N THR A 175 -2.93 -0.13 6.19
CA THR A 175 -4.31 -0.44 6.59
C THR A 175 -4.41 -1.72 7.39
N PHE A 176 -5.31 -1.71 8.36
CA PHE A 176 -5.66 -2.86 9.17
C PHE A 176 -7.18 -2.95 9.36
N GLU A 177 -7.67 -4.06 9.93
CA GLU A 177 -9.10 -4.20 10.26
C GLU A 177 -9.55 -3.05 11.17
N CYS A 178 -10.66 -2.41 10.80
CA CYS A 178 -11.18 -1.27 11.54
C CYS A 178 -11.66 -1.66 12.93
N ASP A 179 -11.17 -0.96 13.96
CA ASP A 179 -11.83 -0.94 15.25
C ASP A 179 -12.98 0.08 15.21
N VAL A 180 -14.13 -0.36 14.69
CA VAL A 180 -15.34 0.47 14.57
C VAL A 180 -15.81 1.04 15.91
N ALA A 181 -15.40 0.42 17.03
CA ALA A 181 -15.73 0.90 18.36
C ALA A 181 -14.85 2.09 18.79
N GLY A 182 -13.76 2.40 18.08
CA GLY A 182 -12.93 3.58 18.27
C GLY A 182 -11.99 3.52 19.48
N TYR A 183 -11.54 2.33 19.89
CA TYR A 183 -10.56 2.17 20.98
C TYR A 183 -9.11 2.11 20.49
N ASN A 184 -8.88 1.77 19.22
CA ASN A 184 -7.54 1.77 18.63
C ASN A 184 -7.07 3.20 18.30
N SER A 185 -6.21 3.76 19.15
CA SER A 185 -5.59 5.09 18.94
C SER A 185 -4.72 5.16 17.68
N GLY A 186 -4.21 4.02 17.19
CA GLY A 186 -3.46 3.96 15.94
C GLY A 186 -4.31 4.26 14.70
N GLN A 187 -5.64 4.17 14.82
CA GLN A 187 -6.60 4.44 13.75
C GLN A 187 -7.30 5.80 13.89
N THR A 188 -6.83 6.66 14.79
CA THR A 188 -7.40 8.00 14.98
C THR A 188 -6.79 8.98 13.96
N PHE A 189 -7.54 9.30 12.90
CA PHE A 189 -7.17 10.22 11.83
C PHE A 189 -8.27 11.26 11.62
N GLU A 190 -7.91 12.54 11.68
CA GLU A 190 -8.84 13.67 11.54
C GLU A 190 -8.47 14.53 10.32
N LEU A 191 -9.44 14.79 9.44
CA LEU A 191 -9.32 15.73 8.33
C LEU A 191 -9.55 17.15 8.85
N GLU A 192 -8.53 18.01 8.76
CA GLU A 192 -8.62 19.40 9.20
C GLU A 192 -8.96 20.35 8.03
N ASN A 193 -9.50 21.54 8.35
CA ASN A 193 -9.90 22.55 7.37
C ASN A 193 -8.75 23.08 6.49
N GLY A 194 -7.49 22.78 6.83
CA GLY A 194 -6.30 23.12 6.05
C GLY A 194 -5.79 22.01 5.13
N GLY A 195 -6.56 20.93 4.93
CA GLY A 195 -6.15 19.78 4.12
C GLY A 195 -5.17 18.83 4.81
N GLN A 196 -4.77 19.14 6.06
CA GLN A 196 -3.93 18.28 6.87
C GLN A 196 -4.74 17.12 7.44
N ILE A 197 -4.11 15.94 7.49
CA ILE A 197 -4.65 14.76 8.18
C ILE A 197 -3.87 14.59 9.48
N ALA A 198 -4.48 14.95 10.60
CA ALA A 198 -3.90 14.81 11.93
C ALA A 198 -4.05 13.38 12.44
N TRP A 199 -3.02 12.87 13.12
CA TRP A 199 -3.00 11.56 13.75
C TRP A 199 -3.03 11.67 15.27
N ASN A 200 -3.87 10.85 15.90
CA ASN A 200 -3.95 10.65 17.35
C ASN A 200 -4.01 11.96 18.16
N GLY A 201 -4.97 12.84 17.85
CA GLY A 201 -5.13 14.12 18.55
C GLY A 201 -3.96 15.09 18.31
N ARG A 202 -3.48 15.16 17.05
CA ARG A 202 -2.39 16.05 16.60
C ARG A 202 -1.00 15.72 17.16
N GLN A 203 -0.78 14.48 17.58
CA GLN A 203 0.56 14.01 17.96
C GLN A 203 1.47 13.80 16.73
N GLY A 204 0.86 13.63 15.57
CA GLY A 204 1.56 13.57 14.28
C GLY A 204 0.62 13.94 13.15
N CYS A 205 1.14 13.96 11.93
CA CYS A 205 0.36 14.23 10.73
C CYS A 205 0.74 13.22 9.64
N LEU A 206 -0.23 12.82 8.84
CA LEU A 206 0.04 12.01 7.65
C LEU A 206 0.75 12.90 6.63
N MET A 207 1.92 12.45 6.19
CA MET A 207 2.72 13.15 5.20
C MET A 207 3.18 12.16 4.12
N PRO A 208 3.22 12.56 2.84
CA PRO A 208 3.88 11.78 1.82
C PRO A 208 5.34 11.58 2.18
N GLU A 209 5.83 10.35 2.08
CA GLU A 209 7.26 10.11 2.15
C GLU A 209 7.92 10.79 0.96
N GLU A 210 8.96 11.60 1.22
CA GLU A 210 9.74 12.19 0.14
C GLU A 210 10.38 11.06 -0.66
N PRO A 211 10.29 11.09 -2.01
CA PRO A 211 10.96 10.09 -2.81
C PRO A 211 12.44 10.14 -2.46
N GLN A 212 12.95 9.05 -1.90
CA GLN A 212 14.37 8.95 -1.59
C GLN A 212 15.12 9.00 -2.91
N ILE A 213 15.78 10.12 -3.18
CA ILE A 213 16.58 10.37 -4.40
C ILE A 213 17.76 9.37 -4.48
N GLY A 214 18.05 8.69 -3.37
CA GLY A 214 18.73 7.41 -3.33
C GLY A 214 18.46 6.77 -1.96
N ASP A 215 17.66 5.72 -1.93
CA ASP A 215 17.62 4.85 -0.77
C ASP A 215 18.88 3.99 -0.81
N ALA A 216 19.84 4.26 0.08
CA ALA A 216 20.80 3.24 0.49
C ALA A 216 20.07 2.24 1.40
N GLY A 217 18.93 1.73 0.91
CA GLY A 217 18.05 0.82 1.61
C GLY A 217 18.84 -0.42 1.88
N HIS A 218 19.45 -0.46 3.05
CA HIS A 218 20.00 -1.66 3.63
C HIS A 218 18.82 -2.60 3.81
N SER A 219 18.51 -3.37 2.76
CA SER A 219 17.94 -4.68 2.95
C SER A 219 18.74 -5.31 4.08
N ALA A 220 18.06 -5.86 5.09
CA ALA A 220 18.69 -6.66 6.12
C ALA A 220 19.23 -7.98 5.54
N VAL A 221 19.90 -7.92 4.38
CA VAL A 221 20.86 -8.87 3.90
C VAL A 221 22.11 -8.61 4.73
N GLU A 222 22.28 -9.45 5.75
CA GLU A 222 23.56 -9.81 6.36
C GLU A 222 24.65 -8.74 6.25
N ALA A 223 24.74 -7.88 7.27
CA ALA A 223 25.91 -7.04 7.58
C ALA A 223 26.75 -6.68 6.34
N CYS A 224 26.45 -5.56 5.66
CA CYS A 224 27.24 -5.07 4.54
C CYS A 224 28.74 -5.10 4.88
N GLY A 225 29.42 -6.15 4.42
CA GLY A 225 30.86 -6.35 4.61
C GLY A 225 31.67 -5.34 3.80
N THR A 226 31.01 -4.62 2.89
CA THR A 226 31.59 -3.60 2.02
C THR A 226 31.83 -2.29 2.79
N LYS A 227 33.10 -1.90 2.93
CA LYS A 227 33.57 -0.67 3.53
C LYS A 227 34.24 0.21 2.48
N VAL A 228 34.12 1.52 2.66
CA VAL A 228 34.89 2.50 1.87
C VAL A 228 36.28 2.63 2.50
N GLN A 229 37.33 2.41 1.72
CA GLN A 229 38.72 2.64 2.12
C GLN A 229 39.31 3.77 1.29
N ALA A 230 39.74 4.87 1.93
CA ALA A 230 40.45 5.94 1.25
C ALA A 230 41.77 5.43 0.64
N VAL A 231 42.06 5.83 -0.60
CA VAL A 231 43.34 5.53 -1.28
C VAL A 231 44.40 6.53 -0.84
N ASN A 232 44.02 7.81 -0.73
CA ASN A 232 44.89 8.91 -0.32
C ASN A 232 44.22 9.74 0.79
N ALA A 233 45.02 10.54 1.51
CA ALA A 233 44.53 11.41 2.59
C ALA A 233 43.60 12.54 2.11
N ASP A 234 43.59 12.84 0.80
CA ASP A 234 42.78 13.90 0.19
C ASP A 234 41.30 13.51 -0.03
N SER A 235 40.89 12.29 0.37
CA SER A 235 39.51 11.77 0.40
C SER A 235 38.77 11.67 -0.95
N SER A 236 39.36 12.17 -2.04
CA SER A 236 38.71 12.16 -3.37
C SER A 236 38.76 10.79 -4.05
N ALA A 237 39.71 9.93 -3.65
CA ALA A 237 39.90 8.59 -4.18
C ALA A 237 39.68 7.52 -3.11
N PHE A 238 38.89 6.49 -3.43
CA PHE A 238 38.53 5.42 -2.51
C PHE A 238 38.42 4.06 -3.19
N ARG A 239 38.37 3.00 -2.39
CA ARG A 239 38.08 1.62 -2.79
C ARG A 239 36.84 1.14 -2.03
N LEU A 240 36.06 0.27 -2.67
CA LEU A 240 34.99 -0.47 -2.00
C LEU A 240 35.53 -1.85 -1.64
N ARG A 241 35.66 -2.16 -0.34
CA ARG A 241 36.24 -3.42 0.17
C ARG A 241 35.23 -4.25 0.90
N SER A 242 34.95 -5.46 0.44
CA SER A 242 34.10 -6.43 1.13
C SER A 242 34.93 -7.41 1.95
N GLY A 243 34.55 -7.60 3.22
CA GLY A 243 35.08 -8.67 4.05
C GLY A 243 34.49 -10.02 3.64
N ILE A 244 35.29 -10.88 3.00
CA ILE A 244 34.90 -12.26 2.68
C ILE A 244 35.42 -13.19 3.80
N PRO A 245 34.55 -13.98 4.46
CA PRO A 245 35.00 -14.95 5.46
C PRO A 245 36.05 -15.91 4.89
N GLY A 246 37.24 -15.94 5.50
CA GLY A 246 38.34 -16.83 5.08
C GLY A 246 39.41 -16.20 4.17
N GLN A 247 39.26 -14.92 3.77
CA GLN A 247 40.30 -14.18 3.05
C GLN A 247 40.87 -13.05 3.91
N ASN A 248 42.18 -13.07 4.18
CA ASN A 248 42.83 -12.07 5.05
C ASN A 248 42.79 -10.65 4.47
N ASP A 249 42.82 -10.52 3.13
CA ASP A 249 42.86 -9.23 2.45
C ASP A 249 41.50 -8.77 1.90
N GLY A 250 40.43 -9.55 2.10
CA GLY A 250 39.11 -9.28 1.55
C GLY A 250 39.08 -9.15 0.03
N ALA A 251 37.98 -8.60 -0.50
CA ALA A 251 37.82 -8.33 -1.93
C ALA A 251 37.57 -6.84 -2.20
N CYS A 252 38.09 -6.34 -3.31
CA CYS A 252 37.88 -4.99 -3.79
C CYS A 252 36.91 -5.01 -4.98
N ALA A 253 35.94 -4.10 -4.99
CA ALA A 253 35.09 -3.90 -6.15
C ALA A 253 35.93 -3.40 -7.33
N ALA A 254 35.72 -3.96 -8.50
CA ALA A 254 36.37 -3.58 -9.74
C ALA A 254 35.35 -3.47 -10.86
N ALA A 255 35.49 -2.47 -11.73
CA ALA A 255 34.78 -2.49 -13.00
C ALA A 255 35.45 -3.50 -13.94
N VAL A 256 34.66 -4.44 -14.44
CA VAL A 256 35.11 -5.47 -15.36
C VAL A 256 34.18 -5.50 -16.57
N SER A 257 34.78 -5.54 -17.75
CA SER A 257 34.02 -5.70 -18.98
C SER A 257 33.55 -7.14 -19.10
N ASP A 258 32.25 -7.35 -19.26
CA ASP A 258 31.66 -8.69 -19.28
C ASP A 258 31.27 -9.15 -20.69
N GLY A 259 31.34 -8.29 -21.71
CA GLY A 259 30.95 -8.59 -23.10
C GLY A 259 29.48 -9.00 -23.32
N THR A 260 28.74 -9.31 -22.25
CA THR A 260 27.36 -9.83 -22.23
C THR A 260 26.36 -8.85 -21.62
N ALA A 261 26.82 -7.90 -20.79
CA ALA A 261 25.98 -6.86 -20.19
C ALA A 261 25.58 -5.79 -21.21
N GLN A 262 24.38 -5.20 -21.07
CA GLN A 262 23.90 -4.11 -21.95
C GLN A 262 24.83 -2.88 -21.97
N SER A 263 25.49 -2.57 -20.85
CA SER A 263 26.52 -1.52 -20.76
C SER A 263 27.93 -2.01 -21.12
N GLY A 264 28.11 -3.31 -21.31
CA GLY A 264 29.42 -3.96 -21.51
C GLY A 264 30.28 -4.04 -20.24
N TRP A 265 29.88 -3.45 -19.12
CA TRP A 265 30.66 -3.35 -17.88
C TRP A 265 29.80 -3.61 -16.64
N ARG A 266 30.38 -4.32 -15.67
CA ARG A 266 29.75 -4.60 -14.36
C ARG A 266 30.75 -4.40 -13.22
N LEU A 267 30.22 -4.19 -12.02
CA LEU A 267 31.02 -4.12 -10.80
C LEU A 267 31.10 -5.53 -10.17
N LEU A 268 32.30 -6.07 -10.01
CA LEU A 268 32.53 -7.35 -9.32
C LEU A 268 33.54 -7.20 -8.19
N PHE A 269 33.32 -7.92 -7.10
CA PHE A 269 34.31 -8.07 -6.03
C PHE A 269 35.33 -9.14 -6.43
N GLN A 270 36.61 -8.75 -6.45
CA GLN A 270 37.74 -9.63 -6.74
C GLN A 270 38.89 -9.35 -5.77
N GLU A 271 39.96 -10.14 -5.82
CA GLU A 271 41.13 -9.94 -4.94
C GLU A 271 41.66 -8.50 -5.04
N CYS A 272 41.94 -7.89 -3.88
CA CYS A 272 42.42 -6.52 -3.82
C CYS A 272 43.82 -6.41 -4.43
N ASN A 273 43.93 -5.71 -5.56
CA ASN A 273 45.19 -5.39 -6.22
C ASN A 273 45.42 -3.89 -6.12
N MET A 274 46.43 -3.50 -5.33
CA MET A 274 46.75 -2.09 -5.07
C MET A 274 47.20 -1.33 -6.33
N ALA A 275 47.69 -2.03 -7.36
CA ALA A 275 48.07 -1.44 -8.64
C ALA A 275 46.91 -1.37 -9.66
N ASN A 276 45.76 -2.02 -9.40
CA ASN A 276 44.65 -2.03 -10.33
C ASN A 276 43.82 -0.73 -10.23
N ALA A 277 43.95 0.15 -11.23
CA ALA A 277 43.18 1.40 -11.30
C ALA A 277 41.66 1.20 -11.43
N GLN A 278 41.21 0.04 -11.92
CA GLN A 278 39.78 -0.29 -11.99
C GLN A 278 39.16 -0.60 -10.63
N GLN A 279 39.98 -0.74 -9.58
CA GLN A 279 39.54 -0.90 -8.18
C GLN A 279 39.52 0.43 -7.40
N VAL A 280 39.86 1.54 -8.05
CA VAL A 280 39.89 2.87 -7.44
C VAL A 280 38.75 3.70 -8.00
N PHE A 281 38.01 4.38 -7.13
CA PHE A 281 36.88 5.23 -7.47
C PHE A 281 37.18 6.66 -7.06
N HIS A 282 36.80 7.62 -7.89
CA HIS A 282 37.01 9.04 -7.66
C HIS A 282 35.66 9.75 -7.51
N ALA A 283 35.38 10.30 -6.34
CA ALA A 283 34.22 11.16 -6.13
C ALA A 283 34.55 12.58 -6.61
N LYS A 284 33.75 13.09 -7.55
CA LYS A 284 33.85 14.46 -8.08
C LYS A 284 32.52 15.17 -7.89
N PRO A 285 32.52 16.45 -7.46
CA PRO A 285 31.30 17.25 -7.49
C PRO A 285 30.73 17.33 -8.91
N MET A 286 29.43 17.10 -9.05
CA MET A 286 28.72 17.25 -10.33
C MET A 286 27.30 17.74 -10.06
N LEU A 287 26.95 18.91 -10.61
CA LEU A 287 25.68 19.60 -10.35
C LEU A 287 25.45 19.72 -8.84
N ASP A 288 24.31 19.25 -8.33
CA ASP A 288 23.94 19.26 -6.90
C ASP A 288 24.35 17.97 -6.16
N GLY A 289 25.25 17.16 -6.73
CA GLY A 289 25.63 15.86 -6.17
C GLY A 289 27.07 15.43 -6.43
N LEU A 290 27.29 14.11 -6.41
CA LEU A 290 28.59 13.49 -6.65
C LEU A 290 28.52 12.56 -7.85
N GLN A 291 29.48 12.70 -8.76
CA GLN A 291 29.78 11.73 -9.80
C GLN A 291 30.92 10.83 -9.28
N VAL A 292 30.73 9.51 -9.32
CA VAL A 292 31.77 8.55 -8.93
C VAL A 292 32.38 7.93 -10.18
N GLN A 293 33.61 8.34 -10.52
CA GLN A 293 34.36 7.84 -11.66
C GLN A 293 35.18 6.60 -11.30
N VAL A 294 35.24 5.60 -12.18
CA VAL A 294 36.11 4.43 -12.06
C VAL A 294 37.49 4.71 -12.65
N GLY A 295 38.50 4.72 -11.79
CA GLY A 295 39.90 4.97 -12.12
C GLY A 295 40.06 6.19 -13.03
N VAL A 296 40.78 5.99 -14.13
CA VAL A 296 40.95 6.98 -15.21
C VAL A 296 40.24 6.58 -16.50
N SER A 297 39.37 5.57 -16.46
CA SER A 297 38.81 4.95 -17.68
C SER A 297 37.66 5.72 -18.32
N GLY A 298 37.23 6.84 -17.73
CA GLY A 298 36.09 7.60 -18.26
C GLY A 298 34.73 6.93 -18.02
N PHE A 299 34.66 5.91 -17.17
CA PHE A 299 33.41 5.28 -16.74
C PHE A 299 33.01 5.79 -15.35
N CYS A 300 31.71 5.84 -15.08
CA CYS A 300 31.09 6.31 -13.86
C CYS A 300 30.13 5.25 -13.31
N LEU A 301 29.86 5.35 -12.00
CA LEU A 301 28.87 4.52 -11.31
C LEU A 301 27.52 5.23 -11.28
N ASP A 302 26.46 4.52 -11.64
CA ASP A 302 25.07 4.95 -11.46
C ASP A 302 24.32 3.92 -10.63
N ALA A 303 23.51 4.39 -9.67
CA ALA A 303 22.59 3.56 -8.94
C ALA A 303 21.29 3.46 -9.75
N ALA A 304 21.29 2.66 -10.81
CA ALA A 304 20.17 2.53 -11.74
C ALA A 304 18.88 2.09 -11.04
N SER A 305 18.05 3.08 -10.68
CA SER A 305 16.80 2.91 -9.94
C SER A 305 16.94 2.07 -8.66
N GLY A 306 18.10 2.14 -8.00
CA GLY A 306 18.30 1.63 -6.63
C GLY A 306 18.54 0.12 -6.43
N THR A 307 18.53 -0.71 -7.48
CA THR A 307 18.70 -2.18 -7.30
C THR A 307 20.05 -2.72 -7.79
N GLN A 308 20.75 -1.99 -8.65
CA GLN A 308 22.05 -2.39 -9.19
C GLN A 308 22.94 -1.17 -9.47
N LEU A 309 24.25 -1.31 -9.23
CA LEU A 309 25.23 -0.33 -9.68
C LEU A 309 25.61 -0.63 -11.14
N LEU A 310 25.35 0.33 -12.01
CA LEU A 310 25.78 0.28 -13.40
C LEU A 310 27.12 0.99 -13.55
N VAL A 311 27.98 0.44 -14.40
CA VAL A 311 29.18 1.10 -14.89
C VAL A 311 28.89 1.58 -16.31
N TYR A 312 28.98 2.89 -16.55
CA TYR A 312 28.61 3.52 -17.83
C TYR A 312 29.56 4.68 -18.17
N PRO A 313 29.67 5.14 -19.42
CA PRO A 313 30.53 6.29 -19.76
C PRO A 313 30.11 7.55 -19.00
N CYS A 314 31.06 8.23 -18.35
CA CYS A 314 30.79 9.47 -17.64
C CYS A 314 30.24 10.54 -18.60
N TYR A 315 29.22 11.28 -18.16
CA TYR A 315 28.72 12.43 -18.88
C TYR A 315 29.58 13.67 -18.61
N ASP A 316 29.70 14.53 -19.62
CA ASP A 316 30.22 15.88 -19.46
C ASP A 316 29.19 16.76 -18.74
N ALA A 317 29.66 17.73 -17.96
CA ALA A 317 28.80 18.68 -17.23
C ALA A 317 27.89 19.48 -18.18
N SER A 318 28.27 19.64 -19.44
CA SER A 318 27.49 20.30 -20.49
C SER A 318 26.23 19.53 -20.93
N ILE A 319 26.09 18.25 -20.56
CA ILE A 319 24.96 17.38 -20.97
C ILE A 319 23.84 17.35 -19.91
N ALA A 320 23.85 18.28 -18.94
CA ALA A 320 22.78 18.38 -17.95
C ALA A 320 21.41 18.55 -18.63
N ASN A 321 20.42 17.76 -18.20
CA ASN A 321 19.03 17.96 -18.62
C ASN A 321 18.60 19.36 -18.14
N GLN A 322 18.39 20.27 -19.08
CA GLN A 322 17.80 21.59 -18.81
C GLN A 322 16.29 21.47 -18.62
#